data_AF-A0A357BT92-F1
#
_entry.id   AF-A0A357BT92-F1
#
_cell.length_a   1.000
_cell.length_b   1.000
_cell.length_c   1.000
_cell.angle_alpha   90.00
_cell.angle_beta   90.00
_cell.angle_gamma   90.00
#
_symmetry.space_group_name_H-M   'P 1'
#
loop_
_entity.id
_entity.type
_entity.pdbx_description
1 polymer ?
#
loop_
_entity_poly.entity_id
_entity_poly.type
_entity_poly.pdbx_seq_one_letter_code
_entity_poly.pdbx_strand_id
1 'polypeptide(L)'
;MQYFEVILENGHMGAGNSYEAKRYIAGKDILSVISKVRGLPRIKKRHTMEAVKSIKPITRKEYMKGRIGSLKNPHLFRVWDGYLCPICGGRFRDTFSFRQHIERYGVTMAFAG
;
A
#
# COMPACT_ATOMS: atom_id res chain seq x y z
N MET A 1 -13.48 -11.09 9.27
CA MET A 1 -12.44 -10.36 8.53
C MET A 1 -12.73 -8.87 8.67
N GLN A 2 -11.77 -8.09 9.17
CA GLN A 2 -11.91 -6.65 9.39
C GLN A 2 -10.99 -5.88 8.44
N TYR A 3 -11.33 -4.63 8.15
CA TYR A 3 -10.57 -3.76 7.26
C TYR A 3 -10.06 -2.55 8.02
N PHE A 4 -8.83 -2.13 7.70
CA PHE A 4 -8.18 -1.05 8.42
C PHE A 4 -7.52 -0.07 7.46
N GLU A 5 -7.66 1.22 7.76
CA GLU A 5 -6.78 2.26 7.27
C GLU A 5 -5.58 2.35 8.21
N VAL A 6 -4.37 2.33 7.64
CA VAL A 6 -3.13 2.39 8.38
C VAL A 6 -2.30 3.54 7.83
N ILE A 7 -1.92 4.48 8.70
CA ILE A 7 -1.01 5.57 8.36
C ILE A 7 0.38 5.19 8.86
N LEU A 8 1.33 5.14 7.94
CA LEU A 8 2.70 4.71 8.18
C LEU A 8 3.67 5.86 7.93
N GLU A 9 4.70 5.97 8.75
CA GLU A 9 5.87 6.79 8.45
C GLU A 9 6.88 5.96 7.64
N ASN A 10 7.07 6.32 6.38
CA ASN A 10 8.10 5.75 5.53
C ASN A 10 9.34 6.64 5.56
N GLY A 11 10.51 6.06 5.85
CA GLY A 11 11.79 6.77 5.83
C GLY A 11 12.52 6.60 4.50
N HIS A 12 13.16 7.66 4.00
CA HIS A 12 14.21 7.55 2.98
C HIS A 12 15.56 7.28 3.68
N MET A 13 16.34 6.28 3.23
CA MET A 13 17.71 6.12 3.72
C MET A 13 18.56 7.30 3.21
N GLY A 14 18.99 8.20 4.08
CA GLY A 14 20.09 9.12 3.80
C GLY A 14 19.90 10.61 4.12
N ALA A 15 18.67 11.13 4.30
CA ALA A 15 18.47 12.59 4.33
C ALA A 15 17.51 13.13 5.43
N GLY A 16 17.12 12.33 6.42
CA GLY A 16 16.21 12.78 7.49
C GLY A 16 14.75 12.99 7.06
N ASN A 17 14.44 12.92 5.76
CA ASN A 17 13.08 13.06 5.25
C ASN A 17 12.24 11.78 5.48
N SER A 18 11.12 11.94 6.18
CA SER A 18 10.04 10.96 6.27
C SER A 18 8.82 11.43 5.49
N TYR A 19 8.07 10.48 4.90
CA TYR A 19 6.78 10.77 4.29
C TYR A 19 5.72 9.83 4.84
N GLU A 20 4.49 10.32 4.91
CA GLU A 20 3.37 9.54 5.38
C GLU A 20 2.78 8.71 4.23
N ALA A 21 2.72 7.40 4.41
CA ALA A 21 2.11 6.48 3.49
C ALA A 21 0.81 5.94 4.09
N LYS A 22 -0.31 6.26 3.43
CA LYS A 22 -1.60 5.66 3.76
C LYS A 22 -1.71 4.29 3.08
N ARG A 23 -1.98 3.25 3.85
CA ARG A 23 -2.18 1.86 3.39
C ARG A 23 -3.50 1.31 3.90
N TYR A 24 -4.04 0.35 3.16
CA TYR A 24 -5.32 -0.28 3.47
C TYR A 24 -5.10 -1.78 3.61
N ILE A 25 -5.33 -2.33 4.81
CA ILE A 25 -4.97 -3.72 5.15
C ILE A 25 -6.21 -4.46 5.67
N ALA A 26 -6.39 -5.70 5.24
CA ALA A 26 -7.40 -6.62 5.80
C ALA A 26 -6.73 -7.58 6.80
N GLY A 27 -7.38 -7.81 7.94
CA GLY A 27 -6.87 -8.66 9.02
C GLY A 27 -7.99 -9.29 9.83
N LYS A 28 -7.66 -10.27 10.69
CA LYS A 28 -8.63 -10.81 11.66
C LYS A 28 -8.94 -9.77 12.74
N ASP A 29 -7.90 -9.08 13.18
CA ASP A 29 -7.85 -8.14 14.30
C ASP A 29 -6.68 -7.15 14.10
N ILE A 30 -6.52 -6.18 15.01
CA ILE A 30 -5.49 -5.14 14.93
C ILE A 30 -4.06 -5.73 15.02
N LEU A 31 -3.83 -6.75 15.85
CA LEU A 31 -2.52 -7.39 16.00
C LEU A 31 -2.10 -8.11 14.71
N SER A 32 -3.06 -8.75 14.05
CA SER A 32 -2.87 -9.32 12.71
C SER A 32 -2.45 -8.26 11.69
N VAL A 33 -2.97 -7.03 11.77
CA VAL A 33 -2.58 -5.92 10.89
C VAL A 33 -1.19 -5.40 11.22
N ILE A 34 -0.87 -5.19 12.49
CA ILE A 34 0.47 -4.76 12.93
C ILE A 34 1.54 -5.75 12.44
N SER A 35 1.26 -7.05 12.55
CA SER A 35 2.16 -8.10 12.07
C SER A 35 2.42 -8.01 10.56
N LYS A 36 1.38 -7.70 9.76
CA LYS A 36 1.52 -7.48 8.31
C LYS A 36 2.31 -6.21 7.99
N VAL A 37 2.11 -5.15 8.76
CA VAL A 37 2.85 -3.89 8.60
C VAL A 37 4.35 -4.13 8.81
N ARG A 38 4.75 -4.91 9.82
CA ARG A 38 6.17 -5.24 10.09
C ARG A 38 6.91 -5.84 8.90
N GLY A 39 6.20 -6.55 8.02
CA GLY A 39 6.76 -7.17 6.81
C GLY A 39 6.88 -6.23 5.61
N LEU A 40 6.40 -4.98 5.68
CA LEU A 40 6.40 -4.08 4.53
C LEU A 40 7.79 -3.46 4.27
N PRO A 41 8.19 -3.36 2.99
CA PRO A 41 9.45 -2.72 2.62
C PRO A 41 9.41 -1.22 2.95
N ARG A 42 10.57 -0.64 3.28
CA ARG A 42 10.79 0.80 3.56
C ARG A 42 10.19 1.36 4.86
N ILE A 43 9.65 0.49 5.72
CA ILE A 43 9.33 0.88 7.09
C ILE A 43 10.62 0.92 7.90
N LYS A 44 10.84 1.99 8.70
CA LYS A 44 11.97 2.08 9.64
C LYS A 44 11.89 0.91 10.63
N LYS A 45 12.66 -0.15 10.36
CA LYS A 45 12.60 -1.43 11.09
C LYS A 45 12.98 -1.33 12.57
N ARG A 46 13.77 -0.32 12.97
CA ARG A 46 14.23 -0.16 14.35
C ARG A 46 13.09 0.06 15.35
N HIS A 47 11.95 0.63 14.94
CA HIS A 47 10.80 0.86 15.83
C HIS A 47 9.48 0.70 15.06
N THR A 48 9.08 -0.54 14.76
CA THR A 48 7.89 -0.75 13.90
C THR A 48 6.59 -0.25 14.49
N MET A 49 6.52 -0.13 15.83
CA MET A 49 5.38 0.50 16.50
C MET A 49 5.36 2.02 16.30
N GLU A 50 6.52 2.68 16.26
CA GLU A 50 6.63 4.13 16.03
C GLU A 50 6.38 4.51 14.57
N ALA A 51 6.64 3.58 13.63
CA ALA A 51 6.31 3.82 12.24
C ALA A 51 4.79 3.76 11.96
N VAL A 52 3.98 3.21 12.86
CA VAL A 52 2.52 3.20 12.74
C VAL A 52 1.96 4.41 13.45
N LYS A 53 1.55 5.43 12.69
CA LYS A 53 0.95 6.65 13.24
C LYS A 53 -0.52 6.45 13.61
N SER A 54 -1.25 5.63 12.86
CA SER A 54 -2.67 5.37 13.12
C SER A 54 -3.12 4.05 12.51
N ILE A 55 -3.98 3.33 13.23
CA ILE A 55 -4.76 2.20 12.73
C ILE A 55 -6.22 2.49 13.04
N LYS A 56 -7.06 2.56 12.01
CA LYS A 56 -8.49 2.79 12.17
C LYS A 56 -9.29 1.69 11.47
N PRO A 57 -10.26 1.06 12.14
CA PRO A 57 -11.20 0.17 11.45
C PRO A 57 -12.01 1.00 10.43
N ILE A 58 -12.20 0.43 9.25
CA ILE A 58 -12.94 1.05 8.14
C ILE A 58 -13.92 0.04 7.54
N THR A 59 -14.86 0.54 6.76
CA THR A 59 -15.79 -0.31 6.02
C THR A 59 -15.10 -1.00 4.83
N ARG A 60 -15.68 -2.10 4.34
CA ARG A 60 -15.23 -2.77 3.10
C ARG A 60 -15.24 -1.81 1.90
N LYS A 61 -16.22 -0.90 1.85
CA LYS A 61 -16.37 0.09 0.77
C LYS A 61 -15.20 1.08 0.78
N GLU A 62 -14.87 1.62 1.95
CA GLU A 62 -13.71 2.52 2.13
C GLU A 62 -12.40 1.81 1.83
N TYR A 63 -12.26 0.56 2.26
CA TYR A 63 -11.10 -0.27 1.96
C TYR A 63 -10.87 -0.42 0.46
N MET A 64 -11.93 -0.71 -0.32
CA MET A 64 -11.79 -0.84 -1.77
C MET A 64 -11.48 0.50 -2.44
N LYS A 65 -12.18 1.56 -2.05
CA LYS A 65 -11.93 2.92 -2.54
C LYS A 65 -10.49 3.36 -2.27
N GLY A 66 -9.97 3.07 -1.08
CA GLY A 66 -8.61 3.37 -0.67
C GLY A 66 -7.55 2.62 -1.46
N ARG A 67 -7.75 1.31 -1.69
CA ARG A 67 -6.81 0.50 -2.50
C ARG A 67 -6.79 0.93 -3.96
N ILE A 68 -7.95 1.30 -4.52
CA ILE A 68 -8.04 1.91 -5.86
C ILE A 68 -7.34 3.26 -5.89
N GLY A 69 -7.59 4.13 -4.91
CA GLY A 69 -6.94 5.44 -4.80
C GLY A 69 -5.42 5.35 -4.70
N SER A 70 -4.89 4.25 -4.14
CA SER A 70 -3.44 4.00 -4.04
C SER A 70 -2.75 3.87 -5.40
N LEU A 71 -3.50 3.53 -6.46
CA LEU A 71 -2.96 3.50 -7.83
C LEU A 71 -2.60 4.90 -8.36
N LYS A 72 -3.08 5.98 -7.74
CA LYS A 72 -2.65 7.34 -8.12
C LYS A 72 -1.21 7.66 -7.70
N ASN A 73 -0.62 6.86 -6.81
CA ASN A 73 0.73 7.07 -6.32
C ASN A 73 1.68 5.94 -6.78
N PRO A 74 2.57 6.19 -7.76
CA PRO A 74 3.54 5.22 -8.28
C PRO A 74 4.37 4.52 -7.20
N HIS A 75 4.71 5.20 -6.11
CA HIS A 75 5.53 4.63 -5.04
C HIS A 75 4.84 3.51 -4.26
N LEU A 76 3.53 3.37 -4.40
CA LEU A 76 2.76 2.34 -3.68
C LEU A 76 2.70 1.01 -4.43
N PHE A 77 3.00 1.00 -5.74
CA PHE A 77 2.88 -0.17 -6.61
C PHE A 77 4.11 -0.43 -7.50
N ARG A 78 5.00 0.54 -7.74
CA ARG A 78 6.30 0.26 -8.38
C ARG A 78 7.25 -0.35 -7.34
N VAL A 79 7.81 -1.50 -7.68
CA VAL A 79 8.85 -2.19 -6.90
C VAL A 79 10.09 -2.32 -7.77
N TRP A 80 11.21 -2.76 -7.18
CA TRP A 80 12.48 -2.86 -7.90
C TRP A 80 12.40 -3.80 -9.12
N ASP A 81 11.63 -4.89 -9.00
CA ASP A 81 11.46 -5.92 -10.02
C ASP A 81 10.05 -5.88 -10.65
N GLY A 82 9.57 -4.68 -10.99
CA GLY A 82 8.29 -4.49 -11.69
C GLY A 82 7.19 -3.86 -10.83
N TYR A 83 6.02 -4.48 -10.78
CA TYR A 83 4.78 -3.88 -10.26
C TYR A 83 4.06 -4.82 -9.28
N LEU A 84 3.64 -4.27 -8.15
CA LEU A 84 2.83 -4.95 -7.13
C LEU A 84 1.48 -4.26 -7.02
N CYS A 85 0.40 -4.96 -7.36
CA CYS A 85 -0.95 -4.42 -7.27
C CYS A 85 -1.33 -4.14 -5.81
N PRO A 86 -1.64 -2.88 -5.43
CA PRO A 86 -2.05 -2.55 -4.07
C PRO A 86 -3.45 -3.08 -3.74
N ILE A 87 -4.25 -3.47 -4.75
CA ILE A 87 -5.63 -3.97 -4.61
C ILE A 87 -5.69 -5.48 -4.39
N CYS A 88 -4.78 -6.28 -4.92
CA CYS A 88 -4.84 -7.74 -4.76
C CYS A 88 -3.52 -8.37 -4.29
N GLY A 89 -2.41 -7.64 -4.33
CA GLY A 89 -1.08 -8.17 -4.04
C GLY A 89 -0.44 -8.95 -5.22
N GLY A 90 -1.08 -8.97 -6.39
CA GLY A 90 -0.52 -9.58 -7.60
C GLY A 90 0.77 -8.89 -8.05
N ARG A 91 1.75 -9.69 -8.50
CA ARG A 91 3.03 -9.21 -9.04
C ARG A 91 3.04 -9.31 -10.56
N PHE A 92 3.59 -8.29 -11.21
CA PHE A 92 3.67 -8.17 -12.65
C PHE A 92 5.05 -7.65 -13.02
N ARG A 93 5.68 -8.25 -14.03
CA ARG A 93 7.03 -7.84 -14.47
C ARG A 93 6.97 -6.62 -15.37
N ASP A 94 5.90 -6.48 -16.14
CA ASP A 94 5.73 -5.46 -17.16
C ASP A 94 4.49 -4.58 -16.91
N THR A 95 4.57 -3.36 -17.44
CA THR A 95 3.53 -2.34 -17.33
C THR A 95 2.22 -2.76 -18.01
N PHE A 96 2.30 -3.49 -19.11
CA PHE A 96 1.13 -3.87 -19.90
C PHE A 96 0.22 -4.82 -19.12
N SER A 97 0.79 -5.91 -18.59
CA SER A 97 0.08 -6.89 -17.76
C SER A 97 -0.46 -6.24 -16.48
N PHE A 98 0.31 -5.33 -15.88
CA PHE A 98 -0.14 -4.57 -14.71
C PHE A 98 -1.34 -3.67 -15.04
N ARG A 99 -1.30 -2.96 -16.18
CA ARG A 99 -2.38 -2.08 -16.65
C ARG A 99 -3.66 -2.87 -16.90
N GLN A 100 -3.58 -3.92 -17.71
CA GLN A 100 -4.72 -4.76 -18.02
C GLN A 100 -5.35 -5.37 -16.76
N HIS A 101 -4.52 -5.69 -15.77
CA HIS A 101 -4.99 -6.16 -14.47
C HIS A 101 -5.80 -5.11 -13.70
N ILE A 102 -5.30 -3.86 -13.61
CA ILE A 102 -5.97 -2.82 -12.81
C ILE A 102 -7.23 -2.25 -13.47
N GLU A 103 -7.35 -2.35 -14.79
CA GLU A 103 -8.56 -1.97 -15.54
C GLU A 103 -9.79 -2.77 -15.08
N ARG A 104 -9.61 -4.00 -14.58
CA ARG A 104 -10.67 -4.82 -13.97
C ARG A 104 -11.29 -4.19 -12.72
N TYR A 105 -10.60 -3.24 -12.09
CA TYR A 105 -11.11 -2.46 -10.96
C TYR A 105 -11.73 -1.12 -11.39
N GLY A 106 -11.92 -0.90 -12.69
CA GLY A 106 -12.46 0.34 -13.24
C GLY A 106 -11.46 1.50 -13.20
N VAL A 107 -10.15 1.20 -13.27
CA VAL A 107 -9.08 2.21 -13.20
C VAL A 107 -8.33 2.26 -14.52
N THR A 108 -8.37 3.42 -15.17
CA THR A 108 -7.56 3.70 -16.36
C THR A 108 -6.34 4.51 -15.95
N MET A 109 -5.13 3.93 -16.08
CA MET A 109 -3.89 4.68 -15.93
C MET A 109 -3.53 5.38 -17.23
N ALA A 110 -3.61 6.70 -17.24
CA ALA A 110 -2.97 7.53 -18.25
C ALA A 110 -1.52 7.81 -17.79
N PHE A 111 -0.54 7.25 -18.49
CA PHE A 111 0.82 7.77 -18.43
C PHE A 111 1.01 8.63 -19.69
N ALA A 112 1.51 9.85 -19.51
CA ALA A 112 2.02 10.63 -20.63
C ALA A 112 3.19 9.84 -21.24
N GLY A 113 3.08 9.54 -22.53
CA GLY A 113 4.13 8.90 -23.32
C GLY A 113 5.30 9.83 -23.55
#